data_AF-A0A3D5AZJ3-F1
#
_entry.id   AF-A0A3D5AZJ3-F1
#
_cell.length_a   1.000
_cell.length_b   1.000
_cell.length_c   1.000
_cell.angle_alpha   90.00
_cell.angle_beta   90.00
_cell.angle_gamma   90.00
#
_symmetry.space_group_name_H-M   'P 1'
#
loop_
_entity.id
_entity.type
_entity.pdbx_description
1 polymer ?
#
loop_
_entity_poly.entity_id
_entity_poly.type
_entity_poly.pdbx_seq_one_letter_code
_entity_poly.pdbx_strand_id
1 'polypeptide(L)' 'VIDSIQTVYTDILQSAPGSVAQVRESAAQLVRFAKQTGVGLFLVGHVTKEGALAGPRVL' A
#
# COMPACT_ATOMS: atom_id res chain seq x y z
N VAL A 1 -4.73 8.36 -8.15
CA VAL A 1 -3.85 8.84 -7.06
C VAL A 1 -4.43 8.34 -5.75
N ILE A 2 -3.61 7.79 -4.86
CA ILE A 2 -3.99 7.37 -3.51
C ILE A 2 -3.14 8.18 -2.53
N ASP A 3 -3.80 8.93 -1.66
CA ASP A 3 -3.18 9.90 -0.74
C ASP A 3 -2.61 9.27 0.53
N SER A 4 -3.05 8.07 0.90
CA SER A 4 -2.50 7.30 2.00
C SER A 4 -2.71 5.81 1.79
N ILE A 5 -1.65 5.09 1.38
CA ILE A 5 -1.72 3.64 1.19
C ILE A 5 -2.05 2.89 2.49
N GLN A 6 -1.76 3.48 3.66
CA GLN A 6 -2.12 2.90 4.96
C GLN A 6 -3.63 2.81 5.23
N THR A 7 -4.48 3.55 4.50
CA THR A 7 -5.94 3.48 4.65
C THR A 7 -6.59 2.46 3.72
N VAL A 8 -5.82 1.84 2.84
CA VAL A 8 -6.28 0.77 1.94
C VAL A 8 -6.14 -0.57 2.65
N TYR A 9 -7.17 -1.41 2.54
CA TYR A 9 -7.19 -2.73 3.13
C TYR A 9 -7.68 -3.77 2.12
N THR A 10 -7.32 -5.02 2.35
CA THR A 10 -7.86 -6.18 1.64
C THR A 10 -8.21 -7.29 2.61
N ASP A 11 -9.33 -7.96 2.36
CA ASP A 11 -9.79 -9.12 3.15
C ASP A 11 -9.02 -10.41 2.78
N ILE A 12 -8.17 -10.36 1.75
CA ILE A 12 -7.33 -11.49 1.33
C ILE A 12 -6.29 -11.86 2.39
N LEU A 13 -5.85 -10.89 3.19
CA LEU A 13 -4.82 -11.09 4.21
C LEU A 13 -5.40 -10.90 5.61
N GLN A 14 -5.36 -11.94 6.44
CA GLN A 14 -5.70 -11.82 7.86
C GLN A 14 -4.59 -11.09 8.64
N SER A 15 -4.62 -9.76 8.60
CA SER A 15 -3.73 -8.90 9.38
C SER A 15 -4.42 -7.57 9.67
N ALA A 16 -3.95 -6.87 10.70
CA ALA A 16 -4.53 -5.59 11.09
C ALA A 16 -4.45 -4.56 9.94
N PRO A 17 -5.53 -3.80 9.67
CA PRO A 17 -5.49 -2.66 8.76
C PRO A 17 -4.33 -1.72 9.06
N GLY A 18 -3.68 -1.19 8.03
CA GLY A 18 -2.53 -0.30 8.17
C GLY A 18 -1.22 -0.99 8.59
N SER A 19 -1.21 -2.30 8.88
CA SER A 19 0.02 -3.05 9.06
C SER A 19 0.88 -3.07 7.79
N VAL A 20 2.19 -3.27 7.94
CA VAL A 20 3.14 -3.38 6.81
C VAL A 20 2.70 -4.45 5.81
N ALA A 21 2.16 -5.56 6.28
CA ALA A 21 1.70 -6.65 5.42
C ALA A 21 0.45 -6.26 4.61
N GLN A 22 -0.54 -5.59 5.24
CA GLN A 22 -1.70 -5.03 4.52
C GLN A 22 -1.29 -4.02 3.45
N VAL A 23 -0.36 -3.10 3.79
CA VAL A 23 0.14 -2.08 2.87
C VAL A 23 0.82 -2.71 1.65
N ARG A 24 1.68 -3.71 1.88
CA ARG A 24 2.39 -4.44 0.81
C ARG A 24 1.43 -5.14 -0.13
N GLU A 25 0.47 -5.91 0.40
CA GLU A 25 -0.46 -6.66 -0.43
C GLU A 25 -1.40 -5.72 -1.21
N SER A 26 -1.93 -4.70 -0.56
CA SER A 26 -2.79 -3.69 -1.20
C SER A 26 -2.05 -2.98 -2.34
N ALA A 27 -0.81 -2.56 -2.12
CA ALA A 27 0.01 -1.94 -3.15
C ALA A 27 0.30 -2.90 -4.32
N ALA A 28 0.59 -4.17 -4.03
CA ALA A 28 0.83 -5.18 -5.07
C ALA A 28 -0.41 -5.38 -5.97
N GLN A 29 -1.61 -5.40 -5.39
CA GLN A 29 -2.87 -5.47 -6.14
C GLN A 29 -3.07 -4.24 -7.03
N LEU A 30 -2.86 -3.04 -6.50
CA LEU A 30 -3.00 -1.79 -7.23
C LEU A 30 -1.99 -1.68 -8.39
N VAL A 31 -0.75 -2.12 -8.18
CA VAL A 31 0.28 -2.17 -9.23
C VAL A 31 -0.10 -3.15 -10.34
N ARG A 32 -0.63 -4.34 -10.00
CA ARG A 32 -1.14 -5.30 -11.00
C ARG A 32 -2.27 -4.67 -11.82
N PHE A 33 -3.24 -4.03 -11.16
CA PHE A 33 -4.33 -3.33 -11.83
C PHE A 33 -3.82 -2.23 -12.78
N ALA A 34 -2.89 -1.40 -12.32
CA ALA A 34 -2.32 -0.31 -13.11
C ALA A 34 -1.62 -0.83 -14.37
N LYS A 35 -0.84 -1.91 -14.25
CA LYS A 35 -0.18 -2.57 -15.40
C LYS A 35 -1.17 -3.16 -16.39
N GLN A 36 -2.26 -3.78 -15.90
CA GLN A 36 -3.28 -4.39 -16.76
C GLN A 36 -4.13 -3.36 -17.51
N THR A 37 -4.37 -2.20 -16.89
CA THR A 37 -5.23 -1.16 -17.45
C THR A 37 -4.47 -0.01 -18.12
N GLY A 38 -3.14 0.00 -18.03
CA GLY A 38 -2.30 1.02 -18.64
C GLY A 38 -2.40 2.40 -17.98
N VAL A 39 -2.88 2.49 -16.74
CA VAL A 39 -3.06 3.76 -16.03
C VAL A 39 -1.85 4.11 -15.16
N GLY A 40 -1.57 5.40 -15.02
CA GLY A 40 -0.59 5.91 -14.06
C GLY A 40 -1.08 5.76 -12.62
N LEU A 41 -0.26 5.17 -11.75
CA LEU A 41 -0.55 5.00 -10.32
C LEU A 41 0.41 5.84 -9.48
N PHE A 42 -0.14 6.69 -8.62
CA PHE A 42 0.59 7.43 -7.60
C PHE A 42 0.11 6.96 -6.23
N LEU A 43 1.05 6.48 -5.40
CA LEU A 43 0.81 6.05 -4.03
C LEU A 43 1.58 6.95 -3.07
N VAL A 44 0.88 7.48 -2.08
CA VAL A 44 1.49 8.26 -1.00
C VAL A 44 1.49 7.40 0.27
N GLY A 45 2.63 7.34 0.95
CA GLY A 45 2.82 6.60 2.19
C GLY A 45 3.49 7.47 3.24
N HIS A 46 2.90 7.52 4.43
CA HIS A 46 3.45 8.24 5.58
C HIS A 46 4.56 7.47 6.29
N VAL A 47 5.60 8.20 6.69
CA VAL A 47 6.74 7.68 7.46
C VAL A 47 6.60 8.09 8.93
N THR A 48 6.54 7.11 9.84
CA THR A 48 6.39 7.35 11.29
C THR A 48 7.72 7.19 12.03
N LYS A 49 7.86 7.84 13.20
CA LYS A 49 9.13 7.90 13.95
C LYS A 49 9.57 6.57 14.56
N GLU A 50 8.67 5.60 14.70
CA GLU A 50 8.91 4.32 15.39
C GLU A 50 9.37 3.17 14.47
N GLY A 51 9.72 3.45 13.21
CA GLY A 51 10.25 2.41 12.31
C GLY A 51 9.21 1.46 11.72
N ALA A 52 7.95 1.54 12.14
CA ALA A 52 6.79 0.90 11.49
C ALA A 52 6.41 1.64 10.19
N LEU A 53 7.41 1.96 9.36
CA LEU A 53 7.28 2.77 8.16
C LEU A 53 6.60 1.98 7.03
N ALA A 54 5.52 2.52 6.50
CA ALA A 54 5.24 2.42 5.07
C ALA A 54 6.02 3.55 4.35
N GLY A 55 7.33 3.37 4.23
CA GLY A 55 8.16 4.17 3.34
C GLY A 55 8.34 3.48 1.99
N PRO A 56 8.95 4.15 0.98
CA PRO A 56 9.24 3.53 -0.32
C PRO A 56 10.17 2.30 -0.25
N ARG A 57 10.77 2.00 0.91
CA ARG A 57 11.51 0.75 1.17
C ARG A 57 10.61 -0.45 1.49
N VAL A 58 9.35 -0.21 1.83
CA VAL A 58 8.37 -1.24 2.18
C VAL A 58 7.49 -1.62 1.01
N LEU A 59 7.32 -0.72 0.04
CA LEU A 59 6.64 -0.99 -1.23
C LEU A 59 7.57 -1.71 -2.21
#